data_AF-A0AAW0AER1-F1
#
_entry.id   AF-A0AAW0AER1-F1
#
_cell.length_a   1.000
_cell.length_b   1.000
_cell.length_c   1.000
_cell.angle_alpha   90.00
_cell.angle_beta   90.00
_cell.angle_gamma   90.00
#
_symmetry.space_group_name_H-M   'P 1'
#
loop_
_entity.id
_entity.type
_entity.pdbx_description
1 polymer ?
#
loop_
_entity_poly.entity_id
_entity_poly.type
_entity_poly.pdbx_seq_one_letter_code
_entity_poly.pdbx_strand_id
1 'polypeptide(L)'
;MRQAIALADGAWTDIPLVLSLLFGGWKRYGSSLLVAAIFLNALGASISPLQELFLTTKTIQTPTFPQLISNLIDIPDQFSSLVDQATDSGHVISLTRARLASTTNSQPQMNLWSQAPDCNLLTQSGRNSPLCVIGGSQYVLGNMSLLEDPFFSQLPAGFSTGLVKQFAPRINSTAHRENITADVFPPNCDQIPDALFIRYANVSNGQIYAVEVCMPANVTASPWKSQHTRQDFSEAIKITVNTTAGYFELPNYMNGGINGPILVDDPANYCDLSCEPQGSIPDSIYDHNITARATPSSGSASDAAAQLLHTRNKGPLLTIAVALFGLGSFIDQAQSYQAYFATANTHNGSDSSILCLNEVPFMPLLRDPEDHTGITTGVDPCVRYTDDPSSASLNVAQYLWSFVYTSGDGFAGERIQNTFTSAAFLANEAWMMSLDPAAGRLGVTYDYGADTQIPVISTKAIILLSALLGVFLSSLLALAIYGTWYPHWTPSLDSFAMLRIGASLADQFPGPLVIVEDADSCKVLDDTPGWIGDASGGMGAVGELAVGADTPLLRNRRYHCQELPDPRKDS
;
A
#
# COMPACT_ATOMS: atom_id res chain seq x y z
N MET A 1 -23.64 -4.75 69.12
CA MET A 1 -22.80 -5.97 69.03
C MET A 1 -23.17 -6.76 67.78
N ARG A 2 -24.46 -6.83 67.44
CA ARG A 2 -24.97 -7.40 66.19
C ARG A 2 -24.23 -6.93 64.92
N GLN A 3 -23.89 -5.64 64.82
CA GLN A 3 -23.09 -5.09 63.72
C GLN A 3 -21.67 -5.66 63.60
N ALA A 4 -21.01 -5.94 64.72
CA ALA A 4 -19.65 -6.50 64.74
C ALA A 4 -19.66 -8.00 64.43
N ILE A 5 -20.69 -8.71 64.90
CA ILE A 5 -20.92 -10.12 64.57
C ILE A 5 -21.26 -10.28 63.09
N ALA A 6 -22.17 -9.46 62.54
CA ALA A 6 -22.48 -9.47 61.12
C ALA A 6 -21.23 -9.23 60.24
N LEU A 7 -20.32 -8.35 60.66
CA LEU A 7 -19.03 -8.19 60.01
C LEU A 7 -18.18 -9.46 60.15
N ALA A 8 -18.03 -10.03 61.35
CA ALA A 8 -17.22 -11.24 61.57
C ALA A 8 -17.72 -12.48 60.80
N ASP A 9 -19.04 -12.61 60.63
CA ASP A 9 -19.68 -13.72 59.92
C ASP A 9 -19.59 -13.61 58.39
N GLY A 10 -18.89 -12.59 57.87
CA GLY A 10 -18.72 -12.41 56.43
C GLY A 10 -19.99 -11.93 55.72
N ALA A 11 -20.89 -11.24 56.44
CA ALA A 11 -22.19 -10.81 55.89
C ALA A 11 -22.07 -9.87 54.68
N TRP A 12 -20.88 -9.34 54.36
CA TRP A 12 -20.62 -8.63 53.10
C TRP A 12 -20.75 -9.53 51.84
N THR A 13 -20.81 -10.85 52.00
CA THR A 13 -21.08 -11.82 50.91
C THR A 13 -22.49 -12.41 50.94
N ASP A 14 -23.28 -12.14 51.98
CA ASP A 14 -24.63 -12.69 52.15
C ASP A 14 -25.69 -11.79 51.49
N ILE A 15 -26.17 -12.20 50.31
CA ILE A 15 -27.09 -11.43 49.46
C ILE A 15 -28.38 -11.01 50.18
N PRO A 16 -29.11 -11.91 50.88
CA PRO A 16 -30.25 -11.54 51.72
C PRO A 16 -29.97 -10.43 52.74
N LEU A 17 -28.81 -10.50 53.40
CA LEU A 17 -28.44 -9.56 54.46
C LEU A 17 -28.04 -8.20 53.88
N VAL A 18 -27.31 -8.18 52.76
CA VAL A 18 -27.01 -6.96 51.99
C VAL A 18 -28.29 -6.28 51.48
N LEU A 19 -29.25 -7.05 50.97
CA LEU A 19 -30.56 -6.53 50.54
C LEU A 19 -31.34 -5.93 51.71
N SER A 20 -31.37 -6.62 52.86
CA SER A 20 -32.03 -6.12 54.07
C SER A 20 -31.42 -4.79 54.55
N LEU A 21 -30.13 -4.58 54.33
CA LEU A 21 -29.41 -3.34 54.66
C LEU A 21 -29.84 -2.16 53.78
N LEU A 22 -30.13 -2.42 52.49
CA LEU A 22 -30.60 -1.44 51.51
C LEU A 22 -32.08 -1.07 51.67
N PHE A 23 -32.92 -2.01 52.16
CA PHE A 23 -34.37 -1.85 52.28
C PHE A 23 -34.87 -1.54 53.71
N GLY A 24 -34.02 -0.98 54.58
CA GLY A 24 -34.45 -0.41 55.87
C GLY A 24 -33.84 -1.03 57.14
N GLY A 25 -32.96 -2.02 57.02
CA GLY A 25 -32.29 -2.71 58.14
C GLY A 25 -31.07 -1.98 58.74
N TRP A 26 -30.78 -0.73 58.30
CA TRP A 26 -29.56 -0.01 58.67
C TRP A 26 -29.33 0.12 60.18
N LYS A 27 -30.38 0.40 60.95
CA LYS A 27 -30.25 0.58 62.42
C LYS A 27 -29.81 -0.70 63.14
N ARG A 28 -30.07 -1.88 62.59
CA ARG A 28 -29.76 -3.19 63.22
C ARG A 28 -28.41 -3.74 62.76
N TYR A 29 -28.15 -3.71 61.46
CA TYR A 29 -27.01 -4.41 60.85
C TYR A 29 -25.96 -3.46 60.25
N GLY A 30 -26.29 -2.18 60.06
CA GLY A 30 -25.44 -1.23 59.36
C GLY A 30 -24.28 -0.72 60.19
N SER A 31 -23.05 -0.92 59.69
CA SER A 31 -21.83 -0.29 60.21
C SER A 31 -21.03 0.32 59.06
N SER A 32 -20.26 1.39 59.32
CA SER A 32 -19.39 2.02 58.31
C SER A 32 -18.34 1.06 57.77
N LEU A 33 -17.83 0.15 58.62
CA LEU A 33 -16.87 -0.89 58.24
C LEU A 33 -17.48 -1.96 57.33
N LEU A 34 -18.75 -2.33 57.57
CA LEU A 34 -19.48 -3.27 56.72
C LEU A 34 -19.72 -2.69 55.32
N VAL A 35 -20.08 -1.40 55.24
CA VAL A 35 -20.24 -0.70 53.95
C VAL A 35 -18.91 -0.59 53.21
N ALA A 36 -17.81 -0.29 53.92
CA ALA A 36 -16.48 -0.27 53.33
C ALA A 36 -16.07 -1.66 52.80
N ALA A 37 -16.39 -2.73 53.53
CA ALA A 37 -16.14 -4.10 53.08
C ALA A 37 -16.96 -4.45 51.83
N ILE A 38 -18.26 -4.14 51.80
CA ILE A 38 -19.12 -4.36 50.62
C ILE A 38 -18.60 -3.56 49.42
N PHE A 39 -18.26 -2.28 49.62
CA PHE A 39 -17.72 -1.43 48.56
C PHE A 39 -16.40 -1.97 48.00
N LEU A 40 -15.47 -2.39 48.85
CA LEU A 40 -14.17 -2.91 48.40
C LEU A 40 -14.30 -4.22 47.63
N ASN A 41 -15.17 -5.12 48.08
CA ASN A 41 -15.43 -6.38 47.38
C ASN A 41 -16.11 -6.12 46.02
N ALA A 42 -17.10 -5.22 45.97
CA ALA A 42 -17.74 -4.83 44.72
C ALA A 42 -16.75 -4.16 43.74
N LEU A 43 -15.91 -3.26 44.25
CA LEU A 43 -14.90 -2.56 43.46
C LEU A 43 -13.86 -3.55 42.92
N GLY A 44 -13.33 -4.43 43.77
CA GLY A 44 -12.40 -5.49 43.35
C GLY A 44 -13.00 -6.44 42.31
N ALA A 45 -14.24 -6.89 42.51
CA ALA A 45 -14.96 -7.75 41.58
C ALA A 45 -15.26 -7.07 40.23
N SER A 46 -15.44 -5.75 40.21
CA SER A 46 -15.75 -5.00 38.98
C SER A 46 -14.54 -4.76 38.06
N ILE A 47 -13.31 -4.81 38.58
CA ILE A 47 -12.10 -4.48 37.79
C ILE A 47 -11.88 -5.46 36.63
N SER A 48 -12.00 -6.76 36.88
CA SER A 48 -11.71 -7.79 35.86
C SER A 48 -12.71 -7.75 34.68
N PRO A 49 -14.04 -7.70 34.89
CA PRO A 49 -14.99 -7.57 33.79
C PRO A 49 -14.84 -6.25 33.01
N LEU A 50 -14.51 -5.16 33.71
CA LEU A 50 -14.27 -3.88 33.04
C LEU A 50 -13.01 -3.93 32.15
N GLN A 51 -11.97 -4.65 32.55
CA GLN A 51 -10.78 -4.85 31.71
C GLN A 51 -11.13 -5.57 30.41
N GLU A 52 -11.93 -6.63 30.48
CA GLU A 52 -12.40 -7.37 29.29
C GLU A 52 -13.29 -6.52 28.39
N LEU A 53 -14.15 -5.68 28.96
CA LEU A 53 -15.03 -4.80 28.19
C LEU A 53 -14.27 -3.75 27.37
N PHE A 54 -13.11 -3.29 27.86
CA PHE A 54 -12.30 -2.28 27.19
C PHE A 54 -11.18 -2.85 26.30
N LEU A 55 -11.06 -4.17 26.23
CA LEU A 55 -10.16 -4.84 25.30
C LEU A 55 -10.76 -4.81 23.90
N THR A 56 -10.14 -4.02 23.02
CA THR A 56 -10.46 -4.00 21.59
C THR A 56 -9.32 -4.64 20.81
N THR A 57 -9.59 -5.16 19.62
CA THR A 57 -8.54 -5.68 18.73
C THR A 57 -8.25 -4.69 17.62
N LYS A 58 -6.97 -4.55 17.26
CA LYS A 58 -6.54 -3.84 16.06
C LYS A 58 -5.71 -4.81 15.22
N THR A 59 -6.01 -4.88 13.92
CA THR A 59 -5.18 -5.62 12.97
C THR A 59 -3.95 -4.81 12.62
N ILE A 60 -2.79 -5.43 12.75
CA ILE A 60 -1.51 -4.92 12.24
C ILE A 60 -0.94 -5.93 11.25
N GLN A 61 -0.21 -5.44 10.25
CA GLN A 61 0.57 -6.30 9.37
C GLN A 61 1.88 -6.67 10.06
N THR A 62 2.09 -7.95 10.31
CA THR A 62 3.33 -8.47 10.88
C THR A 62 4.21 -9.07 9.80
N PRO A 63 5.54 -8.83 9.82
CA PRO A 63 6.47 -9.40 8.85
C PRO A 63 6.39 -10.92 8.80
N THR A 64 6.50 -11.47 7.59
CA THR A 64 6.53 -12.92 7.36
C THR A 64 7.90 -13.32 6.80
N PHE A 65 7.93 -13.94 5.62
CA PHE A 65 9.15 -14.23 4.90
C PHE A 65 9.11 -13.49 3.55
N PRO A 66 10.06 -12.57 3.30
CA PRO A 66 10.09 -11.80 2.07
C PRO A 66 10.23 -12.72 0.85
N GLN A 67 9.45 -12.42 -0.19
CA GLN A 67 9.50 -13.07 -1.48
C GLN A 67 10.27 -12.20 -2.48
N LEU A 68 10.93 -12.83 -3.45
CA LEU A 68 11.75 -12.14 -4.44
C LEU A 68 11.18 -12.34 -5.85
N ILE A 69 10.96 -11.24 -6.57
CA ILE A 69 10.82 -11.24 -8.02
C ILE A 69 12.22 -11.01 -8.60
N SER A 70 12.80 -12.05 -9.19
CA SER A 70 14.11 -12.01 -9.85
C SER A 70 13.97 -11.76 -11.35
N ASN A 71 15.12 -11.56 -12.03
CA ASN A 71 15.22 -11.48 -13.49
C ASN A 71 14.43 -10.29 -14.09
N LEU A 72 14.28 -9.20 -13.32
CA LEU A 72 13.81 -7.94 -13.86
C LEU A 72 14.97 -7.26 -14.57
N ILE A 73 14.66 -6.59 -15.68
CA ILE A 73 15.64 -5.87 -16.48
C ILE A 73 15.83 -4.49 -15.87
N ASP A 74 17.08 -4.16 -15.55
CA ASP A 74 17.47 -2.83 -15.14
C ASP A 74 17.90 -1.95 -16.33
N ILE A 75 17.90 -0.62 -16.18
CA ILE A 75 18.37 0.31 -17.22
C ILE A 75 19.84 0.02 -17.60
N PRO A 76 20.78 -0.19 -16.66
CA PRO A 76 22.16 -0.54 -17.00
C PRO A 76 22.34 -1.92 -17.65
N ASP A 77 21.40 -2.86 -17.45
CA ASP A 77 21.50 -4.21 -18.04
C ASP A 77 21.53 -4.15 -19.57
N GLN A 78 20.89 -3.13 -20.15
CA GLN A 78 20.88 -2.78 -21.58
C GLN A 78 22.25 -2.40 -22.14
N PHE A 79 23.25 -2.20 -21.27
CA PHE A 79 24.61 -1.83 -21.61
C PHE A 79 25.65 -2.86 -21.17
N SER A 80 25.23 -3.99 -20.61
CA SER A 80 26.16 -4.98 -20.04
C SER A 80 26.94 -5.75 -21.11
N SER A 81 28.17 -6.14 -20.81
CA SER A 81 29.05 -6.87 -21.74
C SER A 81 28.57 -8.29 -22.07
N LEU A 82 27.62 -8.83 -21.30
CA LEU A 82 26.94 -10.09 -21.66
C LEU A 82 26.02 -9.90 -22.88
N VAL A 83 25.52 -8.68 -23.08
CA VAL A 83 24.76 -8.28 -24.27
C VAL A 83 25.70 -7.99 -25.45
N ASP A 84 26.99 -7.71 -25.24
CA ASP A 84 27.99 -7.35 -26.29
C ASP A 84 28.21 -8.37 -27.40
N GLN A 85 27.78 -9.62 -27.24
CA GLN A 85 27.89 -10.61 -28.32
C GLN A 85 26.74 -10.54 -29.34
N ALA A 86 25.63 -9.85 -29.05
CA ALA A 86 24.47 -9.74 -29.94
C ALA A 86 24.27 -8.30 -30.41
N THR A 87 24.74 -7.93 -31.61
CA THR A 87 24.33 -6.67 -32.26
C THR A 87 22.79 -6.57 -32.25
N ASP A 88 22.21 -5.40 -31.94
CA ASP A 88 20.78 -5.20 -32.19
C ASP A 88 20.57 -5.46 -33.67
N SER A 89 19.87 -6.54 -33.99
CA SER A 89 19.66 -6.97 -35.38
C SER A 89 18.32 -6.44 -35.88
N GLY A 90 17.93 -5.25 -35.39
CA GLY A 90 16.61 -4.67 -35.55
C GLY A 90 15.52 -5.38 -34.75
N HIS A 91 15.86 -6.06 -33.65
CA HIS A 91 14.88 -6.82 -32.86
C HIS A 91 13.87 -5.88 -32.19
N VAL A 92 14.36 -4.84 -31.51
CA VAL A 92 13.51 -3.84 -30.85
C VAL A 92 12.60 -3.14 -31.84
N ILE A 93 13.12 -2.79 -33.03
CA ILE A 93 12.34 -2.18 -34.11
C ILE A 93 11.25 -3.13 -34.60
N SER A 94 11.57 -4.40 -34.81
CA SER A 94 10.61 -5.39 -35.30
C SER A 94 9.51 -5.66 -34.28
N LEU A 95 9.86 -5.76 -32.99
CA LEU A 95 8.91 -5.91 -31.90
C LEU A 95 8.02 -4.67 -31.78
N THR A 96 8.60 -3.47 -31.83
CA THR A 96 7.86 -2.20 -31.82
C THR A 96 6.88 -2.15 -32.98
N ARG A 97 7.32 -2.47 -34.21
CA ARG A 97 6.46 -2.50 -35.40
C ARG A 97 5.29 -3.46 -35.24
N ALA A 98 5.52 -4.67 -34.71
CA ALA A 98 4.48 -5.64 -34.44
C ALA A 98 3.46 -5.10 -33.42
N ARG A 99 3.93 -4.51 -32.32
CA ARG A 99 3.06 -3.88 -31.30
C ARG A 99 2.23 -2.73 -31.88
N LEU A 100 2.84 -1.86 -32.69
CA LEU A 100 2.13 -0.76 -33.36
C LEU A 100 1.06 -1.24 -34.34
N ALA A 101 1.19 -2.44 -34.89
CA ALA A 101 0.18 -3.04 -35.76
C ALA A 101 -0.95 -3.70 -34.95
N SER A 102 -0.64 -4.39 -33.85
CA SER A 102 -1.61 -5.22 -33.12
C SER A 102 -2.32 -4.52 -31.94
N THR A 103 -1.69 -3.50 -31.34
CA THR A 103 -2.20 -2.91 -30.09
C THR A 103 -3.31 -1.90 -30.37
N THR A 104 -4.45 -2.06 -29.70
CA THR A 104 -5.60 -1.16 -29.82
C THR A 104 -5.70 -0.18 -28.64
N ASN A 105 -6.41 0.93 -28.84
CA ASN A 105 -6.63 1.93 -27.80
C ASN A 105 -7.48 1.46 -26.62
N SER A 106 -8.29 0.41 -26.80
CA SER A 106 -9.11 -0.19 -25.75
C SER A 106 -8.41 -1.33 -25.01
N GLN A 107 -7.25 -1.77 -25.49
CA GLN A 107 -6.52 -2.87 -24.87
C GLN A 107 -5.88 -2.42 -23.54
N PRO A 108 -6.15 -3.11 -22.43
CA PRO A 108 -5.51 -2.79 -21.17
C PRO A 108 -4.02 -3.11 -21.16
N GLN A 109 -3.24 -2.19 -20.58
CA GLN A 109 -1.79 -2.27 -20.48
C GLN A 109 -1.40 -2.54 -19.03
N MET A 110 -0.91 -3.74 -18.75
CA MET A 110 -0.49 -4.13 -17.40
C MET A 110 0.70 -3.32 -16.89
N ASN A 111 1.60 -2.88 -17.77
CA ASN A 111 2.84 -2.17 -17.44
C ASN A 111 2.69 -0.64 -17.52
N LEU A 112 1.49 -0.15 -17.81
CA LEU A 112 1.19 1.26 -17.84
C LEU A 112 0.77 1.69 -16.45
N TRP A 113 1.56 2.54 -15.83
CA TRP A 113 1.28 3.16 -14.55
C TRP A 113 0.82 4.59 -14.76
N SER A 114 0.09 5.12 -13.78
CA SER A 114 -0.35 6.51 -13.67
C SER A 114 -0.47 6.82 -12.19
N GLN A 115 -0.46 8.10 -11.81
CA GLN A 115 -0.89 8.47 -10.46
C GLN A 115 -2.36 8.05 -10.25
N ALA A 116 -2.69 7.66 -9.01
CA ALA A 116 -4.02 7.20 -8.67
C ALA A 116 -5.03 8.34 -8.91
N PRO A 117 -6.05 8.15 -9.77
CA PRO A 117 -7.05 9.19 -9.97
C PRO A 117 -7.81 9.46 -8.67
N ASP A 118 -8.15 10.72 -8.40
CA ASP A 118 -9.02 11.10 -7.27
C ASP A 118 -10.45 10.60 -7.54
N CYS A 119 -10.70 9.34 -7.16
CA CYS A 119 -11.99 8.67 -7.31
C CYS A 119 -12.96 8.96 -6.17
N ASN A 120 -12.85 10.13 -5.55
CA ASN A 120 -13.83 10.56 -4.58
C ASN A 120 -15.15 10.90 -5.29
N LEU A 121 -16.12 9.98 -5.25
CA LEU A 121 -17.47 10.12 -5.84
C LEU A 121 -18.26 11.34 -5.32
N LEU A 122 -17.80 11.94 -4.22
CA LEU A 122 -18.35 13.17 -3.65
C LEU A 122 -17.87 14.43 -4.38
N THR A 123 -16.76 14.35 -5.12
CA THR A 123 -16.23 15.45 -5.95
C THR A 123 -16.78 15.36 -7.38
N GLN A 124 -16.94 16.50 -8.04
CA GLN A 124 -17.43 16.56 -9.42
C GLN A 124 -16.43 15.91 -10.41
N SER A 125 -15.13 15.93 -10.09
CA SER A 125 -14.05 15.23 -10.79
C SER A 125 -14.15 13.71 -10.65
N GLY A 126 -14.34 13.19 -9.44
CA GLY A 126 -14.47 11.74 -9.21
C GLY A 126 -15.77 11.13 -9.76
N ARG A 127 -16.84 11.92 -9.88
CA ARG A 127 -18.15 11.46 -10.39
C ARG A 127 -18.20 11.33 -11.93
N ASN A 128 -17.34 12.09 -12.63
CA ASN A 128 -17.28 12.11 -14.10
C ASN A 128 -16.03 11.45 -14.68
N SER A 129 -15.10 10.99 -13.84
CA SER A 129 -13.87 10.36 -14.32
C SER A 129 -14.15 8.93 -14.83
N PRO A 130 -13.98 8.66 -16.13
CA PRO A 130 -14.15 7.31 -16.68
C PRO A 130 -13.15 6.31 -16.08
N LEU A 131 -12.03 6.80 -15.53
CA LEU A 131 -11.01 6.01 -14.83
C LEU A 131 -11.49 5.45 -13.48
N CYS A 132 -12.52 6.08 -12.87
CA CYS A 132 -13.03 5.72 -11.54
C CYS A 132 -14.23 4.76 -11.57
N VAL A 133 -14.90 4.63 -12.72
CA VAL A 133 -16.05 3.73 -12.91
C VAL A 133 -15.59 2.28 -13.08
N ILE A 134 -14.36 2.07 -13.54
CA ILE A 134 -13.77 0.73 -13.73
C ILE A 134 -13.08 0.35 -12.42
N GLY A 135 -13.82 -0.29 -11.50
CA GLY A 135 -13.38 -0.71 -10.15
C GLY A 135 -12.33 -1.82 -10.12
N GLY A 136 -11.26 -1.65 -10.90
CA GLY A 136 -10.10 -2.52 -11.10
C GLY A 136 -9.24 -2.04 -12.28
N SER A 137 -9.24 -0.72 -12.54
CA SER A 137 -8.91 -0.06 -13.81
C SER A 137 -7.51 -0.34 -14.32
N GLN A 138 -7.39 -1.35 -15.17
CA GLN A 138 -6.24 -1.48 -16.05
C GLN A 138 -6.22 -0.26 -17.00
N TYR A 139 -5.08 0.42 -17.06
CA TYR A 139 -4.92 1.61 -17.87
C TYR A 139 -4.91 1.24 -19.36
N VAL A 140 -5.59 2.02 -20.19
CA VAL A 140 -5.68 1.80 -21.65
C VAL A 140 -5.04 2.97 -22.40
N LEU A 141 -4.49 2.70 -23.58
CA LEU A 141 -3.78 3.71 -24.38
C LEU A 141 -4.71 4.78 -24.97
N GLY A 142 -5.98 4.47 -25.18
CA GLY A 142 -6.96 5.46 -25.65
C GLY A 142 -7.14 6.64 -24.69
N ASN A 143 -6.98 6.40 -23.39
CA ASN A 143 -7.12 7.42 -22.35
C ASN A 143 -5.78 8.02 -21.91
N MET A 144 -4.69 7.79 -22.64
CA MET A 144 -3.34 8.20 -22.24
C MET A 144 -3.22 9.70 -21.97
N SER A 145 -3.97 10.56 -22.68
CA SER A 145 -4.05 12.00 -22.42
C SER A 145 -4.82 12.39 -21.14
N LEU A 146 -5.67 11.50 -20.61
CA LEU A 146 -6.41 11.69 -19.36
C LEU A 146 -5.64 11.18 -18.13
N LEU A 147 -4.57 10.42 -18.34
CA LEU A 147 -3.75 9.88 -17.25
C LEU A 147 -2.86 10.97 -16.68
N GLU A 148 -2.77 11.01 -15.36
CA GLU A 148 -1.85 11.90 -14.67
C GLU A 148 -0.48 11.22 -14.57
N ASP A 149 0.50 11.80 -15.25
CA ASP A 149 1.90 11.37 -15.20
C ASP A 149 2.07 9.88 -15.62
N PRO A 150 1.61 9.48 -16.83
CA PRO A 150 1.64 8.09 -17.28
C PRO A 150 3.06 7.60 -17.59
N PHE A 151 3.35 6.35 -17.24
CA PHE A 151 4.69 5.79 -17.40
C PHE A 151 4.73 4.27 -17.58
N PHE A 152 5.83 3.80 -18.14
CA PHE A 152 6.17 2.39 -18.23
C PHE A 152 6.98 1.96 -17.01
N SER A 153 6.64 0.80 -16.44
CA SER A 153 7.50 0.02 -15.57
C SER A 153 7.25 -1.47 -15.82
N GLN A 154 8.28 -2.31 -15.68
CA GLN A 154 8.19 -3.75 -16.00
C GLN A 154 7.21 -4.50 -15.07
N LEU A 155 7.02 -4.02 -13.84
CA LEU A 155 6.08 -4.61 -12.90
C LEU A 155 4.66 -4.16 -13.22
N PRO A 156 3.64 -5.02 -13.01
CA PRO A 156 2.26 -4.66 -13.27
C PRO A 156 1.80 -3.48 -12.40
N ALA A 157 1.03 -2.57 -12.99
CA ALA A 157 0.42 -1.45 -12.29
C ALA A 157 -0.40 -1.91 -11.08
N GLY A 158 -0.18 -1.25 -9.94
CA GLY A 158 -0.79 -1.62 -8.66
C GLY A 158 0.01 -2.67 -7.86
N PHE A 159 1.14 -3.17 -8.38
CA PHE A 159 2.04 -4.01 -7.61
C PHE A 159 2.54 -3.28 -6.35
N SER A 160 2.44 -3.92 -5.19
CA SER A 160 2.87 -3.37 -3.91
C SER A 160 3.90 -4.28 -3.26
N THR A 161 4.85 -3.68 -2.57
CA THR A 161 5.94 -4.37 -1.86
C THR A 161 5.62 -4.61 -0.39
N GLY A 162 4.44 -4.14 0.06
CA GLY A 162 3.91 -4.40 1.40
C GLY A 162 4.74 -3.75 2.49
N LEU A 163 5.37 -4.56 3.35
CA LEU A 163 6.19 -4.13 4.47
C LEU A 163 7.63 -3.75 4.07
N VAL A 164 8.03 -4.03 2.84
CA VAL A 164 9.40 -3.75 2.33
C VAL A 164 9.36 -2.53 1.43
N LYS A 165 10.39 -1.67 1.52
CA LYS A 165 10.59 -0.55 0.59
C LYS A 165 11.48 -1.02 -0.55
N GLN A 166 11.05 -0.80 -1.79
CA GLN A 166 11.82 -1.14 -2.98
C GLN A 166 11.53 -0.15 -4.11
N PHE A 167 12.39 -0.17 -5.12
CA PHE A 167 12.37 0.69 -6.28
C PHE A 167 12.32 -0.12 -7.57
N ALA A 168 11.79 0.50 -8.62
CA ALA A 168 11.78 -0.08 -9.96
C ALA A 168 12.07 1.00 -11.03
N PRO A 169 12.63 0.61 -12.20
CA PRO A 169 12.74 1.50 -13.33
C PRO A 169 11.38 2.02 -13.78
N ARG A 170 11.38 3.29 -14.17
CA ARG A 170 10.24 4.04 -14.69
C ARG A 170 10.66 4.87 -15.88
N ILE A 171 9.87 4.81 -16.95
CA ILE A 171 10.10 5.59 -18.18
C ILE A 171 8.82 6.32 -18.57
N ASN A 172 8.88 7.65 -18.57
CA ASN A 172 7.80 8.53 -19.03
C ASN A 172 8.16 9.03 -20.42
N SER A 173 7.18 9.14 -21.31
CA SER A 173 7.37 9.80 -22.60
C SER A 173 6.14 10.60 -22.98
N THR A 174 6.35 11.78 -23.54
CA THR A 174 5.26 12.67 -23.98
C THR A 174 5.59 13.21 -25.35
N ALA A 175 4.64 13.09 -26.29
CA ALA A 175 4.80 13.57 -27.64
C ALA A 175 4.09 14.91 -27.84
N HIS A 176 4.77 15.84 -28.51
CA HIS A 176 4.25 17.13 -28.93
C HIS A 176 4.38 17.26 -30.43
N ARG A 177 3.33 17.75 -31.08
CA ARG A 177 3.29 17.95 -32.53
C ARG A 177 3.34 19.43 -32.84
N GLU A 178 4.22 19.81 -33.75
CA GLU A 178 4.33 21.18 -34.26
C GLU A 178 3.87 21.26 -35.71
N ASN A 179 3.06 22.26 -36.03
CA ASN A 179 2.70 22.56 -37.41
C ASN A 179 3.78 23.46 -38.01
N ILE A 180 4.68 22.86 -38.79
CA ILE A 180 5.74 23.58 -39.51
C ILE A 180 5.42 23.68 -41.00
N THR A 181 5.82 24.80 -41.61
CA THR A 181 5.76 25.00 -43.06
C THR A 181 6.95 24.32 -43.75
N ALA A 182 6.85 24.09 -45.06
CA ALA A 182 7.87 23.34 -45.81
C ALA A 182 9.25 24.02 -45.82
N ASP A 183 9.30 25.34 -45.69
CA ASP A 183 10.52 26.15 -45.59
C ASP A 183 11.26 26.01 -44.25
N VAL A 184 10.58 25.55 -43.19
CA VAL A 184 11.17 25.31 -41.87
C VAL A 184 11.71 23.88 -41.74
N PHE A 185 11.32 22.98 -42.64
CA PHE A 185 11.86 21.62 -42.68
C PHE A 185 13.36 21.66 -43.01
N PRO A 186 14.23 20.92 -42.27
CA PRO A 186 15.67 21.01 -42.45
C PRO A 186 16.09 20.79 -43.91
N PRO A 187 16.63 21.82 -44.60
CA PRO A 187 17.07 21.65 -45.97
C PRO A 187 18.27 20.72 -46.01
N ASN A 188 18.30 19.80 -46.98
CA ASN A 188 19.40 18.85 -47.20
C ASN A 188 19.67 17.86 -46.05
N CYS A 189 18.61 17.32 -45.44
CA CYS A 189 18.76 16.29 -44.40
C CYS A 189 19.50 15.03 -44.88
N ASP A 190 19.47 14.76 -46.18
CA ASP A 190 20.24 13.71 -46.88
C ASP A 190 21.76 13.94 -46.82
N GLN A 191 22.22 15.15 -46.54
CA GLN A 191 23.63 15.54 -46.48
C GLN A 191 24.16 15.68 -45.05
N ILE A 192 23.30 15.60 -44.05
CA ILE A 192 23.71 15.68 -42.64
C ILE A 192 24.29 14.32 -42.25
N PRO A 193 25.58 14.23 -41.84
CA PRO A 193 26.16 12.97 -41.40
C PRO A 193 25.45 12.48 -40.14
N ASP A 194 25.26 11.16 -40.05
CA ASP A 194 24.61 10.47 -38.93
C ASP A 194 23.15 10.89 -38.66
N ALA A 195 22.48 11.57 -39.59
CA ALA A 195 21.06 11.88 -39.55
C ALA A 195 20.20 10.74 -40.13
N LEU A 196 18.96 10.62 -39.67
CA LEU A 196 17.98 9.74 -40.33
C LEU A 196 17.34 10.51 -41.48
N PHE A 197 17.51 10.00 -42.70
CA PHE A 197 16.79 10.48 -43.88
C PHE A 197 16.16 9.33 -44.65
N ILE A 198 14.84 9.36 -44.81
CA ILE A 198 14.08 8.37 -45.59
C ILE A 198 13.18 9.12 -46.57
N ARG A 199 13.18 8.69 -47.83
CA ARG A 199 12.34 9.25 -48.88
C ARG A 199 11.64 8.15 -49.66
N TYR A 200 10.31 8.19 -49.69
CA TYR A 200 9.50 7.42 -50.62
C TYR A 200 8.74 8.34 -51.54
N ALA A 201 8.69 8.00 -52.83
CA ALA A 201 7.86 8.69 -53.79
C ALA A 201 7.32 7.70 -54.80
N ASN A 202 6.02 7.79 -55.11
CA ASN A 202 5.44 7.09 -56.24
C ASN A 202 4.63 8.08 -57.09
N VAL A 203 4.84 7.99 -58.40
CA VAL A 203 4.22 8.85 -59.42
C VAL A 203 3.71 7.92 -60.53
N SER A 204 2.64 7.18 -60.25
CA SER A 204 2.01 6.30 -61.24
C SER A 204 0.53 6.64 -61.43
N ASN A 205 0.12 6.88 -62.69
CA ASN A 205 -1.26 6.99 -63.19
C ASN A 205 -2.30 7.64 -62.23
N GLY A 206 -2.05 8.88 -61.81
CA GLY A 206 -3.03 9.72 -61.10
C GLY A 206 -2.99 9.64 -59.57
N GLN A 207 -2.14 8.78 -58.98
CA GLN A 207 -1.93 8.71 -57.55
C GLN A 207 -0.49 9.13 -57.25
N ILE A 208 -0.34 10.23 -56.51
CA ILE A 208 0.95 10.84 -56.20
C ILE A 208 1.08 10.89 -54.68
N TYR A 209 2.08 10.19 -54.14
CA TYR A 209 2.54 10.42 -52.78
C TYR A 209 4.05 10.62 -52.78
N ALA A 210 4.50 11.53 -51.92
CA ALA A 210 5.90 11.71 -51.59
C ALA A 210 5.98 11.98 -50.09
N VAL A 211 6.81 11.22 -49.40
CA VAL A 211 7.07 11.40 -47.97
C VAL A 211 8.57 11.46 -47.75
N GLU A 212 8.97 12.45 -46.97
CA GLU A 212 10.34 12.66 -46.53
C GLU A 212 10.34 12.71 -45.00
N VAL A 213 11.12 11.82 -44.40
CA VAL A 213 11.31 11.73 -42.95
C VAL A 213 12.74 12.15 -42.66
N CYS A 214 12.88 13.13 -41.78
CA CYS A 214 14.18 13.69 -41.39
C CYS A 214 14.28 13.77 -39.88
N MET A 215 15.37 13.22 -39.33
CA MET A 215 15.83 13.45 -37.97
C MET A 215 17.25 14.01 -38.05
N PRO A 216 17.45 15.34 -37.91
CA PRO A 216 18.73 15.98 -38.19
C PRO A 216 19.78 15.79 -37.08
N ALA A 217 19.39 15.25 -35.93
CA ALA A 217 20.31 14.91 -34.84
C ALA A 217 21.14 13.66 -35.17
N ASN A 218 22.28 13.48 -34.49
CA ASN A 218 23.07 12.25 -34.61
C ASN A 218 22.27 11.07 -34.02
N VAL A 219 21.73 10.23 -34.89
CA VAL A 219 20.92 9.04 -34.55
C VAL A 219 21.74 7.76 -34.38
N THR A 220 23.06 7.83 -34.59
CA THR A 220 23.98 6.70 -34.36
C THR A 220 24.44 6.60 -32.91
N ALA A 221 24.30 7.68 -32.14
CA ALA A 221 24.58 7.71 -30.71
C ALA A 221 23.30 7.42 -29.92
N SER A 222 23.40 6.55 -28.91
CA SER A 222 22.30 6.30 -27.98
C SER A 222 22.03 7.54 -27.12
N PRO A 223 20.77 7.98 -26.97
CA PRO A 223 20.42 9.01 -25.99
C PRO A 223 20.40 8.48 -24.55
N TRP A 224 20.36 7.16 -24.38
CA TRP A 224 20.32 6.48 -23.09
C TRP A 224 21.71 6.41 -22.46
N LYS A 225 21.76 6.50 -21.12
CA LYS A 225 22.99 6.35 -20.33
C LYS A 225 22.86 5.16 -19.40
N SER A 226 23.96 4.43 -19.21
CA SER A 226 24.08 3.35 -18.22
C SER A 226 24.27 3.94 -16.83
N GLN A 227 23.17 4.37 -16.19
CA GLN A 227 23.18 4.98 -14.86
C GLN A 227 21.82 4.81 -14.17
N HIS A 228 21.81 4.86 -12.83
CA HIS A 228 20.57 4.81 -12.05
C HIS A 228 19.93 6.18 -11.79
N THR A 229 20.67 7.27 -12.02
CA THR A 229 20.14 8.63 -11.81
C THR A 229 19.19 9.04 -12.92
N ARG A 230 18.30 9.98 -12.61
CA ARG A 230 17.36 10.54 -13.59
C ARG A 230 18.07 11.00 -14.87
N GLN A 231 17.50 10.64 -16.01
CA GLN A 231 17.92 11.10 -17.33
C GLN A 231 16.73 11.66 -18.09
N ASP A 232 16.95 12.81 -18.73
CA ASP A 232 15.97 13.49 -19.57
C ASP A 232 16.61 13.75 -20.94
N PHE A 233 15.90 13.40 -22.01
CA PHE A 233 16.32 13.70 -23.38
C PHE A 233 15.10 13.90 -24.28
N SER A 234 15.33 14.52 -25.43
CA SER A 234 14.28 14.81 -26.41
C SER A 234 14.72 14.45 -27.81
N GLU A 235 13.83 13.84 -28.57
CA GLU A 235 14.01 13.48 -29.97
C GLU A 235 12.97 14.21 -30.82
N ALA A 236 13.28 14.57 -32.07
CA ALA A 236 12.35 15.32 -32.92
C ALA A 236 12.34 14.87 -34.40
N ILE A 237 11.14 14.57 -34.91
CA ILE A 237 10.81 14.34 -36.33
C ILE A 237 9.48 15.03 -36.70
N LYS A 238 9.42 16.37 -36.74
CA LYS A 238 8.17 17.21 -36.70
C LYS A 238 7.29 17.01 -35.46
N ILE A 239 7.41 15.85 -34.83
CA ILE A 239 6.88 15.45 -33.54
C ILE A 239 8.08 15.35 -32.62
N THR A 240 8.00 16.04 -31.50
CA THR A 240 9.01 16.02 -30.45
C THR A 240 8.54 15.05 -29.37
N VAL A 241 9.35 14.04 -29.06
CA VAL A 241 9.11 13.15 -27.92
C VAL A 241 10.11 13.50 -26.83
N ASN A 242 9.58 13.91 -25.68
CA ASN A 242 10.35 14.13 -24.48
C ASN A 242 10.29 12.85 -23.65
N THR A 243 11.45 12.28 -23.32
CA THR A 243 11.56 11.06 -22.53
C THR A 243 12.31 11.35 -21.24
N THR A 244 11.73 10.93 -20.14
CA THR A 244 12.31 11.01 -18.79
C THR A 244 12.36 9.61 -18.23
N ALA A 245 13.53 9.16 -17.80
CA ALA A 245 13.71 7.84 -17.21
C ALA A 245 14.52 7.89 -15.92
N GLY A 246 14.24 6.95 -15.04
CA GLY A 246 14.85 6.85 -13.72
C GLY A 246 14.12 5.78 -12.91
N TYR A 247 14.06 5.98 -11.61
CA TYR A 247 13.48 5.01 -10.68
C TYR A 247 12.39 5.68 -9.87
N PHE A 248 11.48 4.89 -9.34
CA PHE A 248 10.45 5.35 -8.41
C PHE A 248 10.30 4.34 -7.28
N GLU A 249 9.80 4.82 -6.14
CA GLU A 249 9.44 3.95 -5.02
C GLU A 249 8.15 3.18 -5.35
N LEU A 250 8.21 1.85 -5.27
CA LEU A 250 7.04 1.02 -5.44
C LEU A 250 6.05 1.27 -4.29
N PRO A 251 4.73 1.16 -4.54
CA PRO A 251 3.73 1.18 -3.48
C PRO A 251 4.09 0.24 -2.33
N ASN A 252 3.96 0.71 -1.09
CA ASN A 252 4.20 -0.08 0.12
C ASN A 252 3.40 0.51 1.31
N TYR A 253 3.38 -0.15 2.45
CA TYR A 253 2.60 0.32 3.60
C TYR A 253 3.19 1.58 4.26
N MET A 254 4.48 1.87 4.06
CA MET A 254 5.14 3.06 4.61
C MET A 254 4.78 4.33 3.82
N ASN A 255 4.55 4.21 2.52
CA ASN A 255 4.09 5.32 1.67
C ASN A 255 2.57 5.38 1.50
N GLY A 256 1.81 4.52 2.18
CA GLY A 256 0.34 4.51 2.11
C GLY A 256 -0.23 3.79 0.88
N GLY A 257 0.57 2.97 0.20
CA GLY A 257 0.15 2.17 -0.95
C GLY A 257 0.09 2.96 -2.25
N ILE A 258 0.83 4.07 -2.35
CA ILE A 258 0.93 4.91 -3.55
C ILE A 258 2.33 4.83 -4.14
N ASN A 259 2.44 4.90 -5.46
CA ASN A 259 3.72 4.96 -6.14
C ASN A 259 4.39 6.33 -5.93
N GLY A 260 5.70 6.32 -5.66
CA GLY A 260 6.48 7.53 -5.47
C GLY A 260 6.71 8.32 -6.77
N PRO A 261 7.17 9.58 -6.66
CA PRO A 261 7.65 10.34 -7.80
C PRO A 261 8.94 9.73 -8.37
N ILE A 262 9.34 10.18 -9.56
CA ILE A 262 10.66 9.83 -10.10
C ILE A 262 11.78 10.38 -9.19
N LEU A 263 12.73 9.52 -8.84
CA LEU A 263 13.90 9.86 -8.05
C LEU A 263 14.91 10.64 -8.89
N VAL A 264 15.58 11.61 -8.26
CA VAL A 264 16.62 12.41 -8.91
C VAL A 264 17.95 11.64 -8.88
N ASP A 265 18.30 11.10 -7.71
CA ASP A 265 19.54 10.39 -7.46
C ASP A 265 19.36 8.86 -7.49
N ASP A 266 20.46 8.12 -7.30
CA ASP A 266 20.46 6.66 -7.25
C ASP A 266 19.52 6.13 -6.13
N PRO A 267 18.68 5.11 -6.41
CA PRO A 267 17.78 4.49 -5.43
C PRO A 267 18.46 4.06 -4.13
N ALA A 268 19.73 3.66 -4.18
CA ALA A 268 20.49 3.27 -3.01
C ALA A 268 20.61 4.39 -1.96
N ASN A 269 20.57 5.66 -2.39
CA ASN A 269 20.60 6.82 -1.50
C ASN A 269 19.28 7.02 -0.73
N TYR A 270 18.19 6.43 -1.21
CA TYR A 270 16.86 6.51 -0.59
C TYR A 270 16.51 5.26 0.23
N CYS A 271 17.43 4.29 0.29
CA CYS A 271 17.26 3.11 1.11
C CYS A 271 17.62 3.34 2.58
N ASP A 272 16.69 2.99 3.45
CA ASP A 272 16.85 2.94 4.90
C ASP A 272 16.79 1.49 5.41
N LEU A 273 16.62 1.31 6.71
CA LEU A 273 16.50 -0.01 7.36
C LEU A 273 15.29 -0.83 6.88
N SER A 274 14.34 -0.22 6.15
CA SER A 274 13.15 -0.88 5.61
C SER A 274 13.33 -1.36 4.16
N CYS A 275 14.51 -1.15 3.58
CA CYS A 275 14.90 -1.69 2.29
C CYS A 275 15.60 -3.04 2.38
N GLU A 276 15.34 -3.89 1.40
CA GLU A 276 16.25 -4.98 1.04
C GLU A 276 17.18 -4.53 -0.10
N PRO A 277 18.42 -5.03 -0.16
CA PRO A 277 19.36 -4.71 -1.24
C PRO A 277 18.78 -5.06 -2.60
N GLN A 278 18.80 -4.10 -3.54
CA GLN A 278 18.34 -4.28 -4.91
C GLN A 278 19.50 -4.23 -5.89
N GLY A 279 19.48 -5.14 -6.87
CA GLY A 279 20.48 -5.20 -7.92
C GLY A 279 21.75 -5.98 -7.53
N SER A 280 22.57 -6.21 -8.55
CA SER A 280 23.87 -6.85 -8.38
C SER A 280 24.88 -5.88 -7.77
N ILE A 281 25.66 -6.42 -6.82
CA ILE A 281 27.04 -6.06 -6.42
C ILE A 281 27.70 -5.01 -7.34
N PRO A 282 28.41 -3.99 -6.80
CA PRO A 282 29.02 -2.92 -7.60
C PRO A 282 30.06 -3.47 -8.57
N ASP A 283 29.62 -3.88 -9.76
CA ASP A 283 30.50 -3.97 -10.91
C ASP A 283 30.86 -2.52 -11.22
N SER A 284 32.15 -2.23 -10.99
CA SER A 284 32.81 -0.97 -11.28
C SER A 284 32.24 -0.31 -12.52
N ILE A 285 31.89 0.96 -12.37
CA ILE A 285 31.63 1.97 -13.40
C ILE A 285 32.89 2.04 -14.31
N TYR A 286 33.13 1.01 -15.11
CA TYR A 286 34.03 1.11 -16.25
C TYR A 286 33.19 1.70 -17.36
N ASP A 287 33.26 3.03 -17.42
CA ASP A 287 33.01 3.82 -18.61
C ASP A 287 33.96 3.34 -19.71
N HIS A 288 33.62 2.22 -20.35
CA HIS A 288 34.09 1.96 -21.67
C HIS A 288 33.31 2.93 -22.55
N ASN A 289 33.95 4.07 -22.84
CA ASN A 289 33.69 4.91 -23.99
C ASN A 289 33.76 4.02 -25.26
N ILE A 290 32.75 3.19 -25.50
CA ILE A 290 32.57 2.44 -26.74
C ILE A 290 31.88 3.39 -27.69
N THR A 291 32.64 4.36 -28.18
CA THR A 291 32.32 4.99 -29.46
C THR A 291 32.56 3.92 -30.53
N ALA A 292 31.52 3.15 -30.86
CA ALA A 292 31.51 2.31 -32.05
C ALA A 292 31.65 3.24 -33.25
N ARG A 293 32.88 3.43 -33.72
CA ARG A 293 33.20 4.30 -34.85
C ARG A 293 32.77 3.57 -36.11
N ALA A 294 31.59 3.89 -36.62
CA ALA A 294 31.16 3.44 -37.94
C ALA A 294 32.20 3.94 -38.97
N THR A 295 32.81 3.01 -39.69
CA THR A 295 33.65 3.33 -40.85
C THR A 295 32.77 3.97 -41.92
N PRO A 296 33.14 5.13 -42.49
CA PRO A 296 32.30 5.81 -43.46
C PRO A 296 32.33 5.03 -44.79
N SER A 297 31.28 4.27 -45.06
CA SER A 297 31.01 3.76 -46.41
C SER A 297 30.08 4.73 -47.11
N SER A 298 30.58 5.36 -48.17
CA SER A 298 29.79 6.10 -49.15
C SER A 298 28.73 5.18 -49.77
N GLY A 299 27.49 5.31 -49.32
CA GLY A 299 26.34 4.52 -49.77
C GLY A 299 25.08 5.38 -49.77
N SER A 300 24.20 5.15 -50.76
CA SER A 300 22.95 5.90 -50.95
C SER A 300 22.01 5.79 -49.74
N ALA A 301 20.97 6.63 -49.69
CA ALA A 301 19.97 6.72 -48.61
C ALA A 301 19.28 5.38 -48.18
N SER A 302 19.44 4.30 -48.94
CA SER A 302 19.09 2.92 -48.54
C SER A 302 19.99 2.33 -47.44
N ASP A 303 21.25 2.76 -47.35
CA ASP A 303 22.27 2.15 -46.49
C ASP A 303 22.27 2.76 -45.08
N ALA A 304 21.87 4.02 -44.93
CA ALA A 304 21.81 4.71 -43.63
C ALA A 304 20.74 4.11 -42.70
N ALA A 305 19.55 3.80 -43.21
CA ALA A 305 18.49 3.15 -42.44
C ALA A 305 18.86 1.70 -42.03
N ALA A 306 19.62 0.99 -42.86
CA ALA A 306 20.10 -0.36 -42.56
C ALA A 306 21.19 -0.35 -41.46
N GLN A 307 22.07 0.66 -41.45
CA GLN A 307 23.07 0.83 -40.38
C GLN A 307 22.42 1.17 -39.03
N LEU A 308 21.29 1.88 -39.03
CA LEU A 308 20.52 2.17 -37.82
C LEU A 308 19.85 0.94 -37.20
N LEU A 309 19.67 -0.15 -37.95
CA LEU A 309 19.24 -1.43 -37.37
C LEU A 309 20.24 -1.91 -36.30
N HIS A 310 21.54 -1.64 -36.52
CA HIS A 310 22.64 -2.08 -35.65
C HIS A 310 22.98 -1.13 -34.50
N THR A 311 22.42 0.08 -34.49
CA THR A 311 22.64 1.05 -33.40
C THR A 311 21.95 0.56 -32.13
N ARG A 312 22.67 0.31 -31.04
CA ARG A 312 22.01 -0.12 -29.79
C ARG A 312 21.33 1.02 -29.05
N ASN A 313 20.37 0.67 -28.21
CA ASN A 313 19.71 1.60 -27.28
C ASN A 313 19.23 2.86 -28.02
N LYS A 314 18.48 2.67 -29.10
CA LYS A 314 17.86 3.78 -29.83
C LYS A 314 16.83 4.46 -28.93
N GLY A 315 16.66 5.76 -29.09
CA GLY A 315 15.56 6.46 -28.42
C GLY A 315 14.20 5.96 -28.92
N PRO A 316 13.12 6.14 -28.13
CA PRO A 316 11.79 5.70 -28.52
C PRO A 316 11.33 6.31 -29.84
N LEU A 317 11.61 7.58 -30.12
CA LEU A 317 11.15 8.21 -31.35
C LEU A 317 11.90 7.70 -32.57
N LEU A 318 13.23 7.54 -32.48
CA LEU A 318 14.01 6.92 -33.55
C LEU A 318 13.51 5.49 -33.84
N THR A 319 13.22 4.73 -32.78
CA THR A 319 12.67 3.36 -32.89
C THR A 319 11.32 3.35 -33.61
N ILE A 320 10.41 4.27 -33.24
CA ILE A 320 9.11 4.44 -33.91
C ILE A 320 9.30 4.86 -35.37
N ALA A 321 10.17 5.84 -35.65
CA ALA A 321 10.39 6.33 -37.00
C ALA A 321 10.91 5.23 -37.94
N VAL A 322 11.87 4.41 -37.49
CA VAL A 322 12.38 3.28 -38.26
C VAL A 322 11.35 2.14 -38.34
N ALA A 323 10.52 1.93 -37.30
CA ALA A 323 9.43 0.96 -37.36
C ALA A 323 8.37 1.35 -38.41
N LEU A 324 7.99 2.63 -38.49
CA LEU A 324 6.95 3.15 -39.39
C LEU A 324 7.43 3.39 -40.83
N PHE A 325 8.67 3.83 -41.02
CA PHE A 325 9.19 4.28 -42.31
C PHE A 325 10.46 3.56 -42.77
N GLY A 326 11.17 2.87 -41.88
CA GLY A 326 12.40 2.15 -42.21
C GLY A 326 12.17 0.87 -43.02
N LEU A 327 13.26 0.12 -43.22
CA LEU A 327 13.24 -1.16 -43.92
C LEU A 327 12.28 -2.16 -43.25
N GLY A 328 11.47 -2.83 -44.05
CA GLY A 328 10.41 -3.74 -43.62
C GLY A 328 9.16 -3.05 -43.06
N SER A 329 9.05 -1.72 -43.16
CA SER A 329 7.82 -0.99 -42.83
C SER A 329 6.70 -1.24 -43.84
N PHE A 330 5.49 -0.77 -43.52
CA PHE A 330 4.34 -0.89 -44.42
C PHE A 330 4.57 -0.22 -45.78
N ILE A 331 5.20 0.95 -45.80
CA ILE A 331 5.49 1.70 -47.03
C ILE A 331 6.57 1.00 -47.86
N ASP A 332 7.60 0.45 -47.21
CA ASP A 332 8.66 -0.33 -47.87
C ASP A 332 8.10 -1.60 -48.54
N GLN A 333 7.13 -2.26 -47.89
CA GLN A 333 6.47 -3.46 -48.41
C GLN A 333 5.42 -3.18 -49.50
N ALA A 334 5.14 -1.92 -49.85
CA ALA A 334 4.12 -1.53 -50.83
C ALA A 334 4.28 -2.23 -52.19
N GLN A 335 5.50 -2.37 -52.67
CA GLN A 335 5.80 -3.04 -53.94
C GLN A 335 5.50 -4.55 -53.89
N SER A 336 5.72 -5.18 -52.73
CA SER A 336 5.38 -6.60 -52.52
C SER A 336 3.87 -6.82 -52.56
N TYR A 337 3.07 -5.92 -51.97
CA TYR A 337 1.60 -5.97 -52.09
C TYR A 337 1.15 -5.78 -53.53
N GLN A 338 1.76 -4.83 -54.25
CA GLN A 338 1.45 -4.61 -55.67
C GLN A 338 1.75 -5.86 -56.52
N ALA A 339 2.88 -6.52 -56.29
CA ALA A 339 3.24 -7.77 -56.96
C ALA A 339 2.26 -8.91 -56.60
N TYR A 340 1.83 -8.99 -55.34
CA TYR A 340 0.81 -9.94 -54.90
C TYR A 340 -0.54 -9.70 -55.58
N PHE A 341 -1.04 -8.46 -55.60
CA PHE A 341 -2.28 -8.10 -56.29
C PHE A 341 -2.23 -8.38 -57.80
N ALA A 342 -1.07 -8.20 -58.43
CA ALA A 342 -0.90 -8.49 -59.86
C ALA A 342 -0.85 -9.98 -60.20
N THR A 343 -0.57 -10.86 -59.23
CA THR A 343 -0.36 -12.31 -59.46
C THR A 343 -1.41 -13.20 -58.82
N ALA A 344 -2.17 -12.67 -57.86
CA ALA A 344 -3.28 -13.37 -57.25
C ALA A 344 -4.34 -13.69 -58.31
N ASN A 345 -4.58 -14.98 -58.55
CA ASN A 345 -5.66 -15.42 -59.42
C ASN A 345 -7.00 -15.03 -58.79
N THR A 346 -7.88 -14.41 -59.57
CA THR A 346 -9.25 -14.09 -59.18
C THR A 346 -9.97 -15.35 -58.69
N HIS A 347 -10.05 -15.54 -57.38
CA HIS A 347 -11.04 -16.44 -56.83
C HIS A 347 -12.39 -15.78 -57.05
N ASN A 348 -13.17 -16.33 -58.00
CA ASN A 348 -14.58 -16.01 -58.29
C ASN A 348 -15.49 -16.28 -57.08
N GLY A 349 -15.22 -15.66 -55.95
CA GLY A 349 -15.98 -15.79 -54.73
C GLY A 349 -16.03 -14.45 -54.02
N SER A 350 -17.24 -14.05 -53.63
CA SER A 350 -17.56 -12.89 -52.79
C SER A 350 -16.80 -12.79 -51.46
N ASP A 351 -15.95 -13.77 -51.13
CA ASP A 351 -15.15 -13.87 -49.90
C ASP A 351 -13.76 -13.21 -49.97
N SER A 352 -13.25 -12.85 -51.15
CA SER A 352 -11.90 -12.26 -51.28
C SER A 352 -11.78 -10.86 -50.66
N SER A 353 -12.90 -10.15 -50.52
CA SER A 353 -13.00 -8.84 -49.85
C SER A 353 -12.98 -8.90 -48.31
N ILE A 354 -13.01 -10.11 -47.73
CA ILE A 354 -13.03 -10.36 -46.28
C ILE A 354 -11.61 -10.68 -45.74
N LEU A 355 -10.65 -11.03 -46.60
CA LEU A 355 -9.31 -11.44 -46.18
C LEU A 355 -8.44 -10.22 -45.82
N CYS A 356 -8.07 -10.15 -44.54
CA CYS A 356 -7.11 -9.20 -43.99
C CYS A 356 -5.69 -9.64 -44.33
N LEU A 357 -5.00 -8.90 -45.20
CA LEU A 357 -3.66 -9.25 -45.67
C LEU A 357 -2.57 -8.78 -44.71
N ASN A 358 -2.69 -7.55 -44.20
CA ASN A 358 -1.81 -7.04 -43.18
C ASN A 358 -2.45 -5.90 -42.40
N GLU A 359 -2.29 -5.91 -41.08
CA GLU A 359 -2.62 -4.79 -40.21
C GLU A 359 -1.62 -3.66 -40.45
N VAL A 360 -2.14 -2.45 -40.62
CA VAL A 360 -1.28 -1.29 -40.90
C VAL A 360 -0.80 -0.72 -39.56
N PRO A 361 0.52 -0.67 -39.32
CA PRO A 361 1.07 -0.11 -38.09
C PRO A 361 0.51 1.28 -37.83
N PHE A 362 0.24 1.61 -36.57
CA PHE A 362 -0.28 2.90 -36.11
C PHE A 362 -1.79 3.10 -36.29
N MET A 363 -2.46 2.39 -37.20
CA MET A 363 -3.89 2.60 -37.47
C MET A 363 -4.81 2.31 -36.28
N PRO A 364 -4.66 1.18 -35.53
CA PRO A 364 -5.54 0.91 -34.41
C PRO A 364 -5.40 1.90 -33.24
N LEU A 365 -4.23 2.53 -33.11
CA LEU A 365 -3.94 3.56 -32.10
C LEU A 365 -4.45 4.96 -32.50
N LEU A 366 -4.79 5.14 -33.78
CA LEU A 366 -5.40 6.38 -34.28
C LEU A 366 -6.94 6.34 -34.20
N ARG A 367 -7.55 5.23 -33.78
CA ARG A 367 -9.02 5.17 -33.57
C ARG A 367 -9.42 5.99 -32.34
N ASP A 368 -10.63 6.54 -32.37
CA ASP A 368 -11.24 7.15 -31.18
C ASP A 368 -11.42 6.08 -30.07
N PRO A 369 -11.18 6.39 -28.77
CA PRO A 369 -11.46 5.51 -27.64
C PRO A 369 -12.84 4.82 -27.67
N GLU A 370 -13.86 5.47 -28.22
CA GLU A 370 -15.22 4.93 -28.30
C GLU A 370 -15.56 4.27 -29.65
N ASP A 371 -14.58 4.14 -30.55
CA ASP A 371 -14.68 3.49 -31.87
C ASP A 371 -15.78 4.08 -32.80
N HIS A 372 -16.31 5.26 -32.46
CA HIS A 372 -17.45 5.89 -33.16
C HIS A 372 -17.13 6.36 -34.58
N THR A 373 -15.85 6.60 -34.88
CA THR A 373 -15.36 6.99 -36.22
C THR A 373 -14.02 6.31 -36.47
N GLY A 374 -14.03 5.12 -37.05
CA GLY A 374 -12.81 4.61 -37.70
C GLY A 374 -12.27 5.67 -38.66
N ILE A 375 -10.96 5.79 -38.79
CA ILE A 375 -10.39 6.65 -39.84
C ILE A 375 -10.90 6.06 -41.15
N THR A 376 -11.82 6.76 -41.83
CA THR A 376 -12.53 6.28 -43.03
C THR A 376 -11.57 6.18 -44.21
N THR A 377 -10.69 5.18 -44.13
CA THR A 377 -9.64 4.86 -45.10
C THR A 377 -9.71 3.37 -45.39
N GLY A 378 -9.36 2.96 -46.60
CA GLY A 378 -9.33 1.55 -47.03
C GLY A 378 -8.26 0.70 -46.33
N VAL A 379 -7.55 1.27 -45.35
CA VAL A 379 -6.46 0.63 -44.59
C VAL A 379 -6.82 0.32 -43.13
N ASP A 380 -8.01 0.73 -42.65
CA ASP A 380 -8.56 0.40 -41.33
C ASP A 380 -9.73 -0.60 -41.49
N PRO A 381 -9.76 -1.76 -40.81
CA PRO A 381 -8.81 -2.26 -39.81
C PRO A 381 -7.49 -2.81 -40.37
N CYS A 382 -7.44 -3.11 -41.66
CA CYS A 382 -6.24 -3.65 -42.30
C CYS A 382 -6.33 -3.55 -43.83
N VAL A 383 -5.21 -3.77 -44.51
CA VAL A 383 -5.19 -3.89 -45.97
C VAL A 383 -5.93 -5.14 -46.40
N ARG A 384 -6.89 -4.95 -47.29
CA ARG A 384 -7.67 -6.02 -47.91
C ARG A 384 -7.16 -6.34 -49.30
N TYR A 385 -7.41 -7.57 -49.73
CA TYR A 385 -7.14 -7.97 -51.10
C TYR A 385 -8.00 -7.19 -52.11
N THR A 386 -7.43 -6.95 -53.29
CA THR A 386 -8.05 -6.22 -54.40
C THR A 386 -7.42 -6.67 -55.72
N ASP A 387 -8.23 -6.71 -56.76
CA ASP A 387 -7.84 -7.13 -58.12
C ASP A 387 -7.09 -6.02 -58.88
N ASP A 388 -7.01 -4.81 -58.30
CA ASP A 388 -6.35 -3.66 -58.88
C ASP A 388 -4.98 -3.40 -58.18
N PRO A 389 -3.85 -3.69 -58.86
CA PRO A 389 -2.51 -3.45 -58.33
C PRO A 389 -2.24 -2.00 -57.93
N SER A 390 -2.95 -1.02 -58.52
CA SER A 390 -2.79 0.40 -58.16
C SER A 390 -3.30 0.70 -56.75
N SER A 391 -4.16 -0.16 -56.20
CA SER A 391 -4.67 -0.04 -54.83
C SER A 391 -3.58 -0.08 -53.76
N ALA A 392 -2.44 -0.74 -54.01
CA ALA A 392 -1.31 -0.71 -53.08
C ALA A 392 -0.78 0.72 -52.87
N SER A 393 -0.69 1.50 -53.96
CA SER A 393 -0.24 2.89 -53.90
C SER A 393 -1.29 3.80 -53.27
N LEU A 394 -2.58 3.52 -53.51
CA LEU A 394 -3.68 4.20 -52.83
C LEU A 394 -3.68 3.94 -51.32
N ASN A 395 -3.45 2.70 -50.89
CA ASN A 395 -3.36 2.32 -49.48
C ASN A 395 -2.22 3.06 -48.78
N VAL A 396 -1.05 3.15 -49.42
CA VAL A 396 0.08 3.96 -48.89
C VAL A 396 -0.28 5.44 -48.80
N ALA A 397 -0.92 6.00 -49.82
CA ALA A 397 -1.35 7.40 -49.80
C ALA A 397 -2.37 7.65 -48.67
N GLN A 398 -3.36 6.77 -48.51
CA GLN A 398 -4.36 6.84 -47.43
C GLN A 398 -3.72 6.70 -46.04
N TYR A 399 -2.75 5.79 -45.90
CA TYR A 399 -1.95 5.65 -44.69
C TYR A 399 -1.21 6.94 -44.36
N LEU A 400 -0.51 7.55 -45.32
CA LEU A 400 0.17 8.82 -45.12
C LEU A 400 -0.80 9.96 -44.78
N TRP A 401 -1.99 9.96 -45.38
CA TRP A 401 -3.06 10.92 -45.05
C TRP A 401 -3.56 10.79 -43.60
N SER A 402 -3.46 9.61 -42.98
CA SER A 402 -3.85 9.42 -41.57
C SER A 402 -2.98 10.21 -40.57
N PHE A 403 -1.75 10.58 -40.97
CA PHE A 403 -0.83 11.41 -40.19
C PHE A 403 -1.04 12.92 -40.40
N VAL A 404 -1.94 13.31 -41.30
CA VAL A 404 -2.22 14.72 -41.61
C VAL A 404 -3.49 15.14 -40.89
N TYR A 405 -3.42 16.30 -40.22
CA TYR A 405 -4.56 16.89 -39.53
C TYR A 405 -5.72 17.15 -40.48
N THR A 406 -6.92 16.72 -40.09
CA THR A 406 -8.17 17.10 -40.76
C THR A 406 -9.05 17.91 -39.81
N SER A 407 -9.90 18.79 -40.36
CA SER A 407 -10.85 19.60 -39.57
C SER A 407 -11.90 18.77 -38.81
N GLY A 408 -11.94 17.45 -39.03
CA GLY A 408 -12.78 16.48 -38.32
C GLY A 408 -12.03 15.68 -37.26
N ASP A 409 -10.74 15.93 -37.01
CA ASP A 409 -10.01 15.32 -35.90
C ASP A 409 -10.57 15.90 -34.59
N GLY A 410 -11.31 15.08 -33.83
CA GLY A 410 -11.93 15.46 -32.56
C GLY A 410 -10.96 16.14 -31.59
N PHE A 411 -11.52 16.98 -30.71
CA PHE A 411 -10.87 17.87 -29.72
C PHE A 411 -9.38 18.18 -29.96
N ALA A 412 -9.12 19.37 -30.51
CA ALA A 412 -7.83 20.06 -30.53
C ALA A 412 -6.68 19.43 -31.33
N GLY A 413 -6.89 18.36 -32.10
CA GLY A 413 -5.80 17.74 -32.87
C GLY A 413 -4.82 16.93 -32.01
N GLU A 414 -5.25 16.56 -30.80
CA GLU A 414 -4.48 15.79 -29.82
C GLU A 414 -4.38 14.31 -30.18
N ARG A 415 -5.21 13.80 -31.10
CA ARG A 415 -5.20 12.39 -31.54
C ARG A 415 -3.81 11.89 -31.91
N ILE A 416 -3.14 12.60 -32.83
CA ILE A 416 -1.80 12.21 -33.30
C ILE A 416 -0.78 12.29 -32.16
N GLN A 417 -0.85 13.33 -31.32
CA GLN A 417 0.04 13.46 -30.16
C GLN A 417 -0.17 12.31 -29.17
N ASN A 418 -1.41 11.95 -28.89
CA ASN A 418 -1.77 10.81 -28.03
C ASN A 418 -1.25 9.50 -28.62
N THR A 419 -1.45 9.27 -29.92
CA THR A 419 -0.94 8.08 -30.63
C THR A 419 0.58 7.98 -30.56
N PHE A 420 1.32 9.08 -30.77
CA PHE A 420 2.79 9.08 -30.65
C PHE A 420 3.26 8.90 -29.20
N THR A 421 2.50 9.39 -28.22
CA THR A 421 2.75 9.16 -26.79
C THR A 421 2.58 7.68 -26.44
N SER A 422 1.49 7.06 -26.90
CA SER A 422 1.23 5.62 -26.77
C SER A 422 2.26 4.77 -27.51
N ALA A 423 2.71 5.20 -28.70
CA ALA A 423 3.77 4.54 -29.43
C ALA A 423 5.12 4.63 -28.73
N ALA A 424 5.43 5.75 -28.06
CA ALA A 424 6.62 5.89 -27.24
C ALA A 424 6.58 4.95 -26.03
N PHE A 425 5.42 4.79 -25.39
CA PHE A 425 5.22 3.77 -24.36
C PHE A 425 5.54 2.36 -24.89
N LEU A 426 4.98 1.96 -26.04
CA LEU A 426 5.21 0.64 -26.64
C LEU A 426 6.68 0.43 -27.06
N ALA A 427 7.35 1.48 -27.55
CA ALA A 427 8.76 1.42 -27.91
C ALA A 427 9.66 1.26 -26.67
N ASN A 428 9.37 1.98 -25.58
CA ASN A 428 10.09 1.85 -24.31
C ASN A 428 9.86 0.47 -23.68
N GLU A 429 8.64 -0.05 -23.73
CA GLU A 429 8.32 -1.42 -23.31
C GLU A 429 9.12 -2.44 -24.14
N ALA A 430 9.10 -2.32 -25.47
CA ALA A 430 9.85 -3.21 -26.35
C ALA A 430 11.36 -3.14 -26.08
N TRP A 431 11.91 -1.96 -25.79
CA TRP A 431 13.33 -1.81 -25.43
C TRP A 431 13.66 -2.49 -24.10
N MET A 432 12.90 -2.18 -23.03
CA MET A 432 13.11 -2.76 -21.70
C MET A 432 12.91 -4.28 -21.66
N MET A 433 12.01 -4.82 -22.49
CA MET A 433 11.70 -6.24 -22.55
C MET A 433 12.41 -6.99 -23.68
N SER A 434 13.36 -6.36 -24.38
CA SER A 434 14.06 -6.97 -25.51
C SER A 434 15.15 -7.99 -25.10
N LEU A 435 15.64 -7.90 -23.87
CA LEU A 435 16.67 -8.79 -23.36
C LEU A 435 16.07 -10.11 -22.88
N ASP A 436 16.89 -11.17 -22.92
CA ASP A 436 16.56 -12.43 -22.26
C ASP A 436 16.39 -12.17 -20.76
N PRO A 437 15.33 -12.69 -20.10
CA PRO A 437 15.16 -12.56 -18.65
C PRO A 437 16.40 -12.98 -17.85
N ALA A 438 17.21 -13.93 -18.35
CA ALA A 438 18.47 -14.32 -17.70
C ALA A 438 19.53 -13.20 -17.63
N ALA A 439 19.39 -12.14 -18.43
CA ALA A 439 20.23 -10.96 -18.36
C ALA A 439 19.79 -9.96 -17.28
N GLY A 440 18.57 -10.10 -16.75
CA GLY A 440 18.01 -9.21 -15.74
C GLY A 440 18.69 -9.37 -14.39
N ARG A 441 19.31 -8.29 -13.92
CA ARG A 441 20.03 -8.25 -12.65
C ARG A 441 19.22 -7.64 -11.51
N LEU A 442 18.07 -7.05 -11.82
CA LEU A 442 17.21 -6.43 -10.82
C LEU A 442 16.35 -7.48 -10.11
N GLY A 443 16.38 -7.40 -8.78
CA GLY A 443 15.51 -8.14 -7.88
C GLY A 443 14.63 -7.19 -7.09
N VAL A 444 13.33 -7.48 -7.01
CA VAL A 444 12.38 -6.73 -6.20
C VAL A 444 11.81 -7.64 -5.12
N THR A 445 12.05 -7.27 -3.87
CA THR A 445 11.59 -8.02 -2.70
C THR A 445 10.25 -7.49 -2.18
N TYR A 446 9.32 -8.37 -1.83
CA TYR A 446 8.02 -7.98 -1.28
C TYR A 446 7.62 -8.86 -0.10
N ASP A 447 6.92 -8.27 0.86
CA ASP A 447 6.30 -8.98 1.98
C ASP A 447 4.96 -8.31 2.31
N TYR A 448 3.84 -8.94 1.95
CA TYR A 448 2.53 -8.40 2.28
C TYR A 448 2.20 -8.46 3.77
N GLY A 449 2.99 -9.18 4.55
CA GLY A 449 2.75 -9.47 5.95
C GLY A 449 1.61 -10.45 6.18
N ALA A 450 1.42 -10.81 7.44
CA ALA A 450 0.24 -11.52 7.92
C ALA A 450 -0.58 -10.61 8.83
N ASP A 451 -1.90 -10.66 8.64
CA ASP A 451 -2.87 -9.99 9.50
C ASP A 451 -2.80 -10.56 10.92
N THR A 452 -2.24 -9.79 11.86
CA THR A 452 -2.18 -10.16 13.27
C THR A 452 -3.04 -9.21 14.10
N GLN A 453 -3.95 -9.79 14.89
CA GLN A 453 -4.76 -9.02 15.83
C GLN A 453 -3.98 -8.82 17.13
N ILE A 454 -3.72 -7.56 17.46
CA ILE A 454 -3.15 -7.18 18.76
C ILE A 454 -4.24 -6.60 19.67
N PRO A 455 -4.25 -6.94 20.96
CA PRO A 455 -5.13 -6.30 21.92
C PRO A 455 -4.69 -4.85 22.14
N VAL A 456 -5.64 -3.91 21.99
CA VAL A 456 -5.45 -2.49 22.23
C VAL A 456 -6.48 -2.03 23.24
N ILE A 457 -6.01 -1.38 24.30
CA ILE A 457 -6.85 -0.74 25.31
C ILE A 457 -6.80 0.76 25.08
N SER A 458 -7.97 1.42 25.01
CA SER A 458 -8.05 2.87 24.83
C SER A 458 -7.35 3.61 25.98
N THR A 459 -6.65 4.71 25.68
CA THR A 459 -5.99 5.55 26.70
C THR A 459 -6.95 5.99 27.80
N LYS A 460 -8.21 6.31 27.45
CA LYS A 460 -9.25 6.68 28.42
C LYS A 460 -9.58 5.51 29.36
N ALA A 461 -9.64 4.29 28.83
CA ALA A 461 -9.89 3.09 29.61
C ALA A 461 -8.70 2.75 30.52
N ILE A 462 -7.46 2.92 30.05
CA ILE A 462 -6.25 2.76 30.89
C ILE A 462 -6.29 3.71 32.08
N ILE A 463 -6.61 4.99 31.87
CA ILE A 463 -6.72 5.98 32.95
C ILE A 463 -7.80 5.59 33.96
N LEU A 464 -8.99 5.21 33.48
CA LEU A 464 -10.10 4.79 34.33
C LEU A 464 -9.73 3.58 35.18
N LEU A 465 -9.19 2.52 34.55
CA LEU A 465 -8.80 1.28 35.22
C LEU A 465 -7.66 1.51 36.22
N SER A 466 -6.68 2.36 35.87
CA SER A 466 -5.57 2.71 36.76
C SER A 466 -6.05 3.50 37.97
N ALA A 467 -6.98 4.44 37.80
CA ALA A 467 -7.57 5.19 38.90
C ALA A 467 -8.38 4.28 39.82
N LEU A 468 -9.19 3.38 39.26
CA LEU A 468 -10.02 2.44 40.02
C LEU A 468 -9.16 1.45 40.81
N LEU A 469 -8.10 0.92 40.19
CA LEU A 469 -7.10 0.09 40.86
C LEU A 469 -6.34 0.86 41.95
N GLY A 470 -6.01 2.13 41.69
CA GLY A 470 -5.38 3.01 42.69
C GLY A 470 -6.26 3.23 43.92
N VAL A 471 -7.56 3.48 43.73
CA VAL A 471 -8.54 3.59 44.82
C VAL A 471 -8.66 2.27 45.58
N PHE A 472 -8.68 1.13 44.89
CA PHE A 472 -8.72 -0.18 45.52
C PHE A 472 -7.50 -0.42 46.42
N LEU A 473 -6.30 -0.25 45.86
CA LEU A 473 -5.04 -0.50 46.57
C LEU A 473 -4.82 0.49 47.71
N SER A 474 -5.14 1.76 47.52
CA SER A 474 -5.06 2.76 48.60
C SER A 474 -6.04 2.47 49.74
N SER A 475 -7.24 1.98 49.43
CA SER A 475 -8.21 1.58 50.45
C SER A 475 -7.76 0.34 51.22
N LEU A 476 -7.18 -0.65 50.53
CA LEU A 476 -6.58 -1.82 51.17
C LEU A 476 -5.37 -1.43 52.04
N LEU A 477 -4.52 -0.53 51.56
CA LEU A 477 -3.39 -0.01 52.32
C LEU A 477 -3.87 0.75 53.56
N ALA A 478 -4.89 1.60 53.44
CA ALA A 478 -5.49 2.31 54.56
C ALA A 478 -6.06 1.35 55.61
N LEU A 479 -6.73 0.26 55.17
CA LEU A 479 -7.20 -0.80 56.06
C LEU A 479 -6.07 -1.57 56.73
N ALA A 480 -4.98 -1.86 56.02
CA ALA A 480 -3.81 -2.51 56.59
C ALA A 480 -3.11 -1.62 57.64
N ILE A 481 -2.99 -0.31 57.37
CA ILE A 481 -2.46 0.66 58.33
C ILE A 481 -3.39 0.77 59.54
N TYR A 482 -4.70 0.91 59.31
CA TYR A 482 -5.71 0.92 60.37
C TYR A 482 -5.59 -0.34 61.25
N GLY A 483 -5.51 -1.50 60.62
CA GLY A 483 -5.35 -2.80 61.27
C GLY A 483 -4.01 -3.03 61.95
N THR A 484 -3.00 -2.16 61.80
CA THR A 484 -1.73 -2.27 62.54
C THR A 484 -1.57 -1.18 63.60
N TRP A 485 -2.22 -0.02 63.42
CA TRP A 485 -2.09 1.12 64.33
C TRP A 485 -3.11 1.14 65.46
N TYR A 486 -4.32 0.62 65.23
CA TYR A 486 -5.32 0.54 66.28
C TYR A 486 -4.97 -0.58 67.27
N PRO A 487 -5.02 -0.32 68.59
CA PRO A 487 -4.70 -1.34 69.58
C PRO A 487 -5.72 -2.49 69.55
N HIS A 488 -5.21 -3.70 69.34
CA HIS A 488 -6.01 -4.93 69.35
C HIS A 488 -5.94 -5.57 70.74
N TRP A 489 -7.07 -6.09 71.20
CA TRP A 489 -7.14 -6.84 72.45
C TRP A 489 -6.82 -8.34 72.25
N THR A 490 -6.94 -8.84 71.01
CA THR A 490 -6.64 -10.23 70.61
C THR A 490 -5.93 -10.24 69.25
N PRO A 491 -4.96 -11.16 69.00
CA PRO A 491 -4.30 -11.30 67.70
C PRO A 491 -5.23 -11.85 66.62
N SER A 492 -6.23 -12.63 66.99
CA SER A 492 -7.25 -13.17 66.08
C SER A 492 -8.60 -13.22 66.77
N LEU A 493 -9.67 -12.92 66.03
CA LEU A 493 -11.04 -13.13 66.46
C LEU A 493 -11.39 -14.62 66.24
N ASP A 494 -10.79 -15.49 67.05
CA ASP A 494 -11.00 -16.93 67.01
C ASP A 494 -12.19 -17.37 67.88
N SER A 495 -12.51 -18.66 67.85
CA SER A 495 -13.58 -19.23 68.67
C SER A 495 -13.38 -18.97 70.16
N PHE A 496 -12.12 -18.86 70.61
CA PHE A 496 -11.78 -18.56 71.99
C PHE A 496 -12.03 -17.09 72.35
N ALA A 497 -11.69 -16.15 71.47
CA ALA A 497 -12.04 -14.73 71.59
C ALA A 497 -13.56 -14.55 71.62
N MET A 498 -14.29 -15.25 70.76
CA MET A 498 -15.76 -15.24 70.77
C MET A 498 -16.35 -15.83 72.06
N LEU A 499 -15.76 -16.90 72.59
CA LEU A 499 -16.17 -17.49 73.86
C LEU A 499 -15.95 -16.52 75.03
N ARG A 500 -14.83 -15.78 75.05
CA ARG A 500 -14.56 -14.75 76.08
C ARG A 500 -15.57 -13.60 76.01
N ILE A 501 -15.91 -13.15 74.81
CA ILE A 501 -16.95 -12.14 74.58
C ILE A 501 -18.30 -12.68 75.08
N GLY A 502 -18.68 -13.90 74.70
CA GLY A 502 -19.92 -14.54 75.13
C GLY A 502 -20.00 -14.74 76.64
N ALA A 503 -18.90 -15.15 77.28
CA ALA A 503 -18.81 -15.30 78.72
C ALA A 503 -18.96 -13.96 79.47
N SER A 504 -18.41 -12.87 78.93
CA SER A 504 -18.53 -11.53 79.52
C SER A 504 -19.95 -10.95 79.48
N LEU A 505 -20.79 -11.45 78.57
CA LEU A 505 -22.18 -11.03 78.40
C LEU A 505 -23.19 -12.04 78.97
N ALA A 506 -22.72 -13.13 79.57
CA ALA A 506 -23.58 -14.23 80.01
C ALA A 506 -24.70 -13.78 80.95
N ASP A 507 -24.43 -12.81 81.83
CA ASP A 507 -25.39 -12.30 82.81
C ASP A 507 -26.46 -11.38 82.20
N GLN A 508 -26.24 -10.89 80.97
CA GLN A 508 -27.18 -10.01 80.26
C GLN A 508 -28.16 -10.79 79.39
N PHE A 509 -27.90 -12.08 79.13
CA PHE A 509 -28.81 -12.95 78.42
C PHE A 509 -29.84 -13.56 79.39
N PRO A 510 -31.12 -13.66 78.99
CA PRO A 510 -32.15 -14.26 79.83
C PRO A 510 -31.97 -15.79 79.95
N GLY A 511 -31.23 -16.22 80.97
CA GLY A 511 -31.10 -17.62 81.39
C GLY A 511 -30.08 -18.48 80.62
N PRO A 512 -29.84 -19.73 81.07
CA PRO A 512 -28.91 -20.66 80.41
C PRO A 512 -29.37 -21.01 78.99
N LEU A 513 -28.46 -21.52 78.13
CA LEU A 513 -28.67 -21.88 76.71
C LEU A 513 -30.10 -22.39 76.40
N VAL A 514 -30.95 -21.50 75.89
CA VAL A 514 -32.34 -21.77 75.49
C VAL A 514 -32.45 -21.64 73.98
N ILE A 515 -33.30 -22.47 73.38
CA ILE A 515 -33.65 -22.35 71.95
C ILE A 515 -34.45 -21.07 71.77
N VAL A 516 -33.91 -20.14 70.99
CA VAL A 516 -34.59 -18.88 70.66
C VAL A 516 -35.34 -19.09 69.34
N GLU A 517 -36.68 -19.09 69.39
CA GLU A 517 -37.53 -19.23 68.19
C GLU A 517 -37.40 -18.04 67.23
N ASP A 518 -37.14 -16.85 67.76
CA ASP A 518 -36.88 -15.64 66.99
C ASP A 518 -35.63 -14.91 67.50
N ALA A 519 -34.48 -15.15 66.85
CA ALA A 519 -33.22 -14.49 67.17
C ALA A 519 -33.30 -12.95 67.04
N ASP A 520 -34.24 -12.43 66.25
CA ASP A 520 -34.45 -10.98 66.08
C ASP A 520 -35.09 -10.32 67.32
N SER A 521 -35.68 -11.11 68.22
CA SER A 521 -36.29 -10.64 69.48
C SER A 521 -35.26 -10.33 70.58
N CYS A 522 -34.00 -10.77 70.42
CA CYS A 522 -32.93 -10.55 71.38
C CYS A 522 -32.37 -9.11 71.30
N LYS A 523 -32.91 -8.20 72.13
CA LYS A 523 -32.51 -6.78 72.18
C LYS A 523 -31.12 -6.55 72.78
N VAL A 524 -30.61 -7.48 73.58
CA VAL A 524 -29.31 -7.39 74.26
C VAL A 524 -28.16 -7.14 73.27
N LEU A 525 -28.22 -7.79 72.08
CA LEU A 525 -27.22 -7.65 71.03
C LEU A 525 -27.32 -6.33 70.23
N ASP A 526 -28.52 -5.74 70.22
CA ASP A 526 -28.81 -4.44 69.62
C ASP A 526 -28.34 -3.30 70.54
N ASP A 527 -28.55 -3.45 71.84
CA ASP A 527 -28.26 -2.41 72.85
C ASP A 527 -26.78 -2.38 73.29
N THR A 528 -26.07 -3.51 73.23
CA THR A 528 -24.65 -3.58 73.62
C THR A 528 -23.74 -3.03 72.52
N PRO A 529 -22.82 -2.08 72.77
CA PRO A 529 -21.88 -1.61 71.75
C PRO A 529 -20.95 -2.75 71.25
N GLY A 530 -20.68 -2.80 69.94
CA GLY A 530 -19.92 -3.88 69.30
C GLY A 530 -18.39 -3.73 69.32
N TRP A 531 -17.83 -3.03 70.31
CA TRP A 531 -16.40 -2.76 70.41
C TRP A 531 -15.91 -3.08 71.82
N ILE A 532 -14.59 -3.30 71.98
CA ILE A 532 -13.98 -3.61 73.27
C ILE A 532 -13.17 -2.41 73.71
N GLY A 533 -13.47 -1.94 74.92
CA GLY A 533 -12.90 -0.76 75.52
C GLY A 533 -12.31 -1.06 76.89
N ASP A 534 -11.88 0.01 77.52
CA ASP A 534 -11.30 0.01 78.85
C ASP A 534 -12.38 0.30 79.90
N ALA A 535 -12.75 -0.67 80.72
CA ALA A 535 -13.75 -0.52 81.80
C ALA A 535 -13.28 0.39 82.93
N SER A 536 -11.98 0.62 83.07
CA SER A 536 -11.42 1.46 84.14
C SER A 536 -11.59 2.96 83.91
N GLY A 537 -12.24 3.38 82.82
CA GLY A 537 -12.47 4.80 82.53
C GLY A 537 -11.20 5.59 82.23
N GLY A 538 -10.10 4.93 81.83
CA GLY A 538 -8.80 5.61 81.68
C GLY A 538 -7.99 5.73 82.99
N MET A 539 -8.54 5.29 84.14
CA MET A 539 -7.95 5.52 85.47
C MET A 539 -7.17 4.29 85.97
N GLY A 540 -6.01 4.52 86.59
CA GLY A 540 -5.14 3.47 87.16
C GLY A 540 -4.04 2.96 86.23
N ALA A 541 -3.03 2.29 86.80
CA ALA A 541 -1.83 1.84 86.07
C ALA A 541 -2.07 0.65 85.11
N VAL A 542 -3.12 -0.13 85.35
CA VAL A 542 -3.53 -1.28 84.54
C VAL A 542 -5.01 -1.15 84.21
N GLY A 543 -5.39 -1.31 82.94
CA GLY A 543 -6.79 -1.27 82.48
C GLY A 543 -7.46 -2.63 82.50
N GLU A 544 -8.79 -2.64 82.54
CA GLU A 544 -9.62 -3.85 82.43
C GLU A 544 -10.38 -3.82 81.11
N LEU A 545 -10.39 -4.95 80.39
CA LEU A 545 -11.09 -5.06 79.12
C LEU A 545 -12.57 -5.36 79.38
N ALA A 546 -13.46 -4.59 78.77
CA ALA A 546 -14.89 -4.93 78.75
C ALA A 546 -15.50 -4.63 77.39
N VAL A 547 -16.53 -5.41 77.06
CA VAL A 547 -17.35 -5.19 75.88
C VAL A 547 -18.20 -3.94 76.09
N GLY A 548 -18.11 -2.99 75.17
CA GLY A 548 -18.91 -1.77 75.17
C GLY A 548 -18.58 -0.77 76.27
N ALA A 549 -17.38 -0.82 76.87
CA ALA A 549 -16.93 0.19 77.81
C ALA A 549 -16.81 1.58 77.16
N ASP A 550 -17.05 2.67 77.88
CA ASP A 550 -17.10 4.03 77.32
C ASP A 550 -15.74 4.58 76.85
N THR A 551 -14.63 4.01 77.34
CA THR A 551 -13.27 4.48 77.03
C THR A 551 -12.54 3.59 76.01
N PRO A 552 -11.90 4.17 74.97
CA PRO A 552 -11.13 3.43 73.97
C PRO A 552 -9.87 2.78 74.55
N LEU A 553 -9.41 1.71 73.90
CA LEU A 553 -8.11 1.10 74.22
C LEU A 553 -6.97 2.06 73.88
N LEU A 554 -5.95 2.10 74.73
CA LEU A 554 -4.79 2.96 74.60
C LEU A 554 -3.54 2.13 74.30
N ARG A 555 -2.83 2.47 73.22
CA ARG A 555 -1.67 1.72 72.70
C ARG A 555 -0.53 1.51 73.71
N ASN A 556 -0.31 2.47 74.61
CA ASN A 556 0.76 2.43 75.61
C ASN A 556 0.28 2.01 77.01
N ARG A 557 -0.96 1.51 77.13
CA ARG A 557 -1.53 1.08 78.41
C ARG A 557 -1.41 -0.43 78.55
N ARG A 558 -1.09 -0.89 79.77
CA ARG A 558 -1.10 -2.31 80.12
C ARG A 558 -2.52 -2.72 80.52
N TYR A 559 -2.96 -3.86 80.03
CA TYR A 559 -4.26 -4.45 80.37
C TYR A 559 -4.07 -5.73 81.18
N HIS A 560 -5.02 -6.05 82.04
CA HIS A 560 -4.97 -7.28 82.83
C HIS A 560 -4.86 -8.50 81.90
N CYS A 561 -3.81 -9.29 82.11
CA CYS A 561 -3.55 -10.53 81.40
C CYS A 561 -3.53 -11.66 82.42
N GLN A 562 -4.33 -12.70 82.19
CA GLN A 562 -4.33 -13.91 83.01
C GLN A 562 -3.46 -14.95 82.30
N GLU A 563 -2.33 -15.33 82.92
CA GLU A 563 -1.54 -16.47 82.46
C GLU A 563 -2.35 -17.76 82.70
N LEU A 564 -2.68 -18.44 81.61
CA LEU A 564 -3.19 -19.81 81.69
C LEU A 564 -1.98 -20.74 81.88
N PRO A 565 -2.05 -21.72 82.79
CA PRO A 565 -0.95 -22.66 83.01
C PRO A 565 -0.59 -23.39 81.71
N ASP A 566 0.69 -23.38 81.34
CA ASP A 566 1.22 -24.05 80.15
C ASP A 566 1.38 -25.55 80.45
N PRO A 567 0.56 -26.43 79.84
CA PRO A 567 0.63 -27.87 80.10
C PRO A 567 1.95 -28.52 79.61
N ARG A 568 2.85 -27.78 78.94
CA ARG A 568 4.17 -28.27 78.52
C ARG A 568 5.30 -27.96 79.50
N LYS A 569 5.05 -27.19 80.56
CA LYS A 569 6.07 -26.89 81.58
C LYS A 569 6.10 -27.89 82.75
N ASP A 570 5.09 -28.75 82.83
CA ASP A 570 4.95 -29.78 83.88
C ASP A 570 5.00 -31.22 83.32
N SER A 571 5.60 -31.42 82.13
CA SER A 571 5.88 -32.75 81.56
C SER A 571 7.37 -33.03 81.41
#